data_AF-A0A961JSM9-F1
#
_entry.id   AF-A0A961JSM9-F1
#
_cell.length_a   1.000
_cell.length_b   1.000
_cell.length_c   1.000
_cell.angle_alpha   90.00
_cell.angle_beta   90.00
_cell.angle_gamma   90.00
#
_symmetry.space_group_name_H-M   'P 1'
#
loop_
_entity.id
_entity.type
_entity.pdbx_description
1 polymer ?
#
loop_
_entity_poly.entity_id
_entity_poly.type
_entity_poly.pdbx_seq_one_letter_code
_entity_poly.pdbx_strand_id
1 'polypeptide(L)'
;ARARSVQGRLGGIEDELSALVRGFGAAGDRHERQLEELLHLAAELESLNAETSFRFGATGAYDAIVADRIEVLREARWDGRQTLHEFMMRRFDPAMRTVKSADRMIDDMATRAQRAAELLRTRVDVERSAQNQKLLESMDRRADLQLRLQETVEGLSVVAISYYAVSLLGYVVEPLAYKFHLDKTWAKAALVLPVVLVVWLTGRAVKKRLIHK
;
A
#
# COMPACT_ATOMS: atom_id res chain seq x y z
N ALA A 1 17.89 40.22 3.30
CA ALA A 1 17.15 39.97 2.04
C ALA A 1 16.79 38.49 1.89
N ARG A 2 17.78 37.58 1.83
CA ARG A 2 17.56 36.13 1.60
C ARG A 2 16.65 35.43 2.63
N ALA A 3 16.76 35.75 3.92
CA ALA A 3 15.89 35.15 4.94
C ALA A 3 14.40 35.55 4.78
N ARG A 4 14.11 36.81 4.40
CA ARG A 4 12.73 37.26 4.19
C ARG A 4 12.10 36.66 2.92
N SER A 5 12.88 36.48 1.85
CA SER A 5 12.38 35.82 0.65
C SER A 5 12.09 34.34 0.90
N VAL A 6 12.94 33.68 1.69
CA VAL A 6 12.72 32.29 2.14
C VAL A 6 11.45 32.19 2.98
N GLN A 7 11.23 33.10 3.93
CA GLN A 7 9.99 33.14 4.72
C GLN A 7 8.73 33.28 3.86
N GLY A 8 8.75 34.12 2.82
CA GLY A 8 7.61 34.25 1.91
C GLY A 8 7.27 32.94 1.19
N ARG A 9 8.30 32.21 0.73
CA ARG A 9 8.13 30.89 0.09
C ARG A 9 7.65 29.82 1.08
N LEU A 10 8.17 29.82 2.31
CA LEU A 10 7.76 28.89 3.36
C LEU A 10 6.28 29.05 3.75
N GLY A 11 5.75 30.28 3.76
CA GLY A 11 4.33 30.50 4.01
C GLY A 11 3.44 29.77 3.00
N GLY A 12 3.77 29.84 1.71
CA GLY A 12 3.05 29.11 0.66
C GLY A 12 3.13 27.59 0.83
N ILE A 13 4.34 27.06 1.08
CA ILE A 13 4.55 25.63 1.32
C ILE A 13 3.78 25.16 2.57
N GLU A 14 3.69 25.98 3.62
CA GLU A 14 2.96 25.62 4.85
C GLU A 14 1.45 25.52 4.60
N ASP A 15 0.90 26.45 3.81
CA ASP A 15 -0.50 26.44 3.43
C ASP A 15 -0.84 25.20 2.59
N GLU A 16 0.02 24.87 1.61
CA GLU A 16 -0.10 23.67 0.77
C GLU A 16 0.01 22.38 1.59
N LEU A 17 1.02 22.26 2.45
CA LEU A 17 1.20 21.12 3.35
C LEU A 17 -0.02 20.94 4.26
N SER A 18 -0.53 22.03 4.83
CA SER A 18 -1.70 22.01 5.70
C SER A 18 -2.97 21.61 4.94
N ALA A 19 -3.12 22.04 3.68
CA ALA A 19 -4.21 21.63 2.82
C ALA A 19 -4.15 20.12 2.51
N LEU A 20 -2.99 19.59 2.16
CA LEU A 20 -2.79 18.16 1.89
C LEU A 20 -3.10 17.29 3.10
N VAL A 21 -2.54 17.65 4.26
CA VAL A 21 -2.74 16.90 5.51
C VAL A 21 -4.21 16.90 5.93
N ARG A 22 -4.93 18.02 5.80
CA ARG A 22 -6.39 18.06 6.02
C ARG A 22 -7.14 17.16 5.03
N GLY A 23 -6.65 17.07 3.80
CA GLY A 23 -7.18 16.20 2.76
C GLY A 23 -7.07 14.70 3.05
N PHE A 24 -6.18 14.26 3.95
CA PHE A 24 -6.00 12.83 4.28
C PHE A 24 -7.23 12.21 4.95
N GLY A 25 -8.09 13.02 5.58
CA GLY A 25 -9.31 12.55 6.21
C GLY A 25 -10.39 12.12 5.21
N ALA A 26 -10.33 12.61 3.97
CA ALA A 26 -11.34 12.34 2.96
C ALA A 26 -11.09 10.96 2.33
N ALA A 27 -12.02 10.02 2.51
CA ALA A 27 -11.94 8.71 1.89
C ALA A 27 -11.98 8.82 0.35
N GLY A 28 -10.99 8.25 -0.34
CA GLY A 28 -11.04 8.10 -1.80
C GLY A 28 -9.72 7.76 -2.49
N ASP A 29 -9.84 7.45 -3.77
CA ASP A 29 -8.82 6.99 -4.73
C ASP A 29 -7.73 8.05 -5.07
N ARG A 30 -7.57 9.07 -4.21
CA ARG A 30 -6.63 10.19 -4.42
C ARG A 30 -5.40 10.13 -3.52
N HIS A 31 -5.29 9.14 -2.64
CA HIS A 31 -4.17 9.03 -1.71
C HIS A 31 -2.81 8.90 -2.42
N GLU A 32 -2.72 8.21 -3.56
CA GLU A 32 -1.47 8.10 -4.33
C GLU A 32 -1.02 9.45 -4.89
N ARG A 33 -1.94 10.23 -5.46
CA ARG A 33 -1.66 11.59 -5.95
C ARG A 33 -1.29 12.54 -4.81
N GLN A 34 -2.00 12.47 -3.69
CA GLN A 34 -1.66 13.24 -2.49
C GLN A 34 -0.29 12.87 -1.93
N LEU A 35 0.12 11.60 -2.04
CA LEU A 35 1.45 11.16 -1.62
C LEU A 35 2.53 11.74 -2.54
N GLU A 36 2.30 11.75 -3.85
CA GLU A 36 3.21 12.36 -4.82
C GLU A 36 3.37 13.87 -4.59
N GLU A 37 2.26 14.60 -4.42
CA GLU A 37 2.25 16.03 -4.12
C GLU A 37 3.01 16.34 -2.81
N LEU A 38 2.83 15.51 -1.80
CA LEU A 38 3.50 15.67 -0.52
C LEU A 38 5.00 15.35 -0.57
N LEU A 39 5.39 14.31 -1.32
CA LEU A 39 6.80 13.98 -1.55
C LEU A 39 7.50 15.10 -2.32
N HIS A 40 6.80 15.73 -3.27
CA HIS A 40 7.31 16.91 -3.97
C HIS A 40 7.56 18.09 -3.01
N LEU A 41 6.60 18.42 -2.13
CA LEU A 41 6.78 19.48 -1.12
C LEU A 41 7.91 19.15 -0.13
N ALA A 42 8.02 17.89 0.30
CA ALA A 42 9.12 17.46 1.15
C ALA A 42 10.48 17.63 0.47
N ALA A 43 10.59 17.27 -0.82
CA ALA A 43 11.80 17.47 -1.59
C ALA A 43 12.15 18.96 -1.78
N GLU A 44 11.14 19.81 -1.98
CA GLU A 44 11.33 21.27 -2.07
C GLU A 44 11.84 21.85 -0.74
N LEU A 45 11.30 21.42 0.40
CA LEU A 45 11.76 21.81 1.73
C LEU A 45 13.19 21.37 2.00
N GLU A 46 13.54 20.12 1.63
CA GLU A 46 14.90 19.60 1.79
C GLU A 46 15.89 20.37 0.92
N SER A 47 15.51 20.71 -0.31
CA SER A 47 16.33 21.54 -1.20
C SER A 47 16.56 22.94 -0.61
N LEU A 48 15.50 23.60 -0.12
CA LEU A 48 15.59 24.89 0.56
C LEU A 48 16.49 24.83 1.80
N ASN A 49 16.39 23.76 2.59
CA ASN A 49 17.23 23.53 3.75
C ASN A 49 18.72 23.39 3.35
N ALA A 50 19.00 22.53 2.37
CA ALA A 50 20.35 22.31 1.86
C ALA A 50 20.98 23.60 1.30
N GLU A 51 20.20 24.41 0.57
CA GLU A 51 20.67 25.68 -0.01
C GLU A 51 20.96 26.77 1.04
N THR A 52 20.30 26.74 2.20
CA THR A 52 20.32 27.84 3.18
C THR A 52 21.08 27.53 4.47
N SER A 53 21.13 26.26 4.87
CA SER A 53 21.73 25.77 6.13
C SER A 53 23.13 26.31 6.38
N PHE A 54 24.04 26.20 5.41
CA PHE A 54 25.40 26.70 5.55
C PHE A 54 25.44 28.22 5.81
N ARG A 55 24.64 29.00 5.08
CA ARG A 55 24.66 30.47 5.23
C ARG A 55 23.96 30.91 6.51
N PHE A 56 22.87 30.26 6.92
CA PHE A 56 22.19 30.55 8.18
C PHE A 56 23.06 30.18 9.38
N GLY A 57 23.70 29.00 9.35
CA GLY A 57 24.69 28.58 10.34
C GLY A 57 25.87 29.55 10.44
N ALA A 58 26.46 29.94 9.30
CA ALA A 58 27.53 30.93 9.28
C ALA A 58 27.07 32.29 9.84
N THR A 59 25.88 32.77 9.47
CA THR A 59 25.34 34.03 9.99
C THR A 59 25.13 33.96 11.51
N GLY A 60 24.67 32.81 12.03
CA GLY A 60 24.56 32.56 13.46
C GLY A 60 25.90 32.55 14.19
N ALA A 61 26.95 31.99 13.58
CA ALA A 61 28.31 32.06 14.13
C ALA A 61 28.85 33.50 14.16
N TYR A 62 28.59 34.28 13.11
CA TYR A 62 28.96 35.70 13.08
C TYR A 62 28.22 36.53 14.13
N ASP A 63 26.93 36.27 14.36
CA ASP A 63 26.14 36.87 15.43
C ASP A 63 26.82 36.67 16.80
N ALA A 64 27.22 35.42 17.10
CA ALA A 64 27.94 35.09 18.34
C ALA A 64 29.29 35.82 18.44
N ILE A 65 30.10 35.80 17.37
CA ILE A 65 31.40 36.49 17.36
C ILE A 65 31.24 38.00 17.63
N VAL A 66 30.25 38.65 17.02
CA VAL A 66 29.99 40.08 17.23
C VAL A 66 29.61 40.34 18.69
N ALA A 67 28.73 39.52 19.27
CA ALA A 67 28.36 39.63 20.67
C ALA A 67 29.57 39.49 21.60
N ASP A 68 30.38 38.44 21.42
CA ASP A 68 31.59 38.19 22.22
C ASP A 68 32.59 39.35 22.12
N ARG A 69 32.80 39.89 20.91
CA ARG A 69 33.74 41.00 20.69
C ARG A 69 33.31 42.29 21.36
N ILE A 70 32.01 42.58 21.35
CA ILE A 70 31.45 43.73 22.06
C ILE A 70 31.59 43.53 23.57
N GLU A 71 31.34 42.33 24.08
CA GLU A 71 31.48 42.02 25.51
C GLU A 71 32.92 42.21 26.02
N VAL A 72 33.91 41.81 25.23
CA VAL A 72 35.34 41.97 25.55
C VAL A 72 35.76 43.45 25.70
N LEU A 73 35.03 44.40 25.09
CA LEU A 73 35.32 45.84 25.26
C LEU A 73 35.05 46.34 26.67
N ARG A 74 34.30 45.58 27.49
CA ARG A 74 33.96 45.92 28.89
C ARG A 74 33.40 47.34 29.02
N GLU A 75 32.47 47.66 28.12
CA GLU A 75 31.88 49.00 28.03
C GLU A 75 31.14 49.37 29.31
N ALA A 76 31.43 50.58 29.80
CA ALA A 76 30.68 51.22 30.87
C ALA A 76 29.85 52.37 30.30
N ARG A 77 28.72 52.66 30.94
CA ARG A 77 27.89 53.80 30.55
C ARG A 77 28.63 55.09 30.86
N TRP A 78 28.73 55.98 29.89
CA TRP A 78 29.35 57.29 30.08
C TRP A 78 28.30 58.40 30.00
N ASP A 79 28.05 59.06 31.13
CA ASP A 79 27.26 60.31 31.17
C ASP A 79 25.88 60.16 30.49
N GLY A 80 25.21 59.04 30.78
CA GLY A 80 23.89 58.69 30.25
C GLY A 80 23.83 58.31 28.76
N ARG A 81 24.96 58.29 28.04
CA ARG A 81 25.01 57.93 26.62
C ARG A 81 24.84 56.42 26.40
N GLN A 82 24.31 56.06 25.23
CA GLN A 82 24.13 54.66 24.81
C GLN A 82 25.50 53.98 24.62
N THR A 83 25.61 52.73 25.07
CA THR A 83 26.80 51.90 24.81
C THR A 83 26.77 51.36 23.37
N LEU A 84 27.92 50.98 22.83
CA LEU A 84 27.96 50.33 21.51
C LEU A 84 27.23 48.99 21.58
N HIS A 85 27.29 48.27 22.71
CA HIS A 85 26.46 47.08 22.94
C HIS A 85 24.96 47.35 22.75
N GLU A 86 24.37 48.34 23.44
CA GLU A 86 22.95 48.67 23.30
C GLU A 86 22.59 49.06 21.85
N PHE A 87 23.47 49.79 21.17
CA PHE A 87 23.26 50.20 19.78
C PHE A 87 23.27 48.99 18.84
N MET A 88 24.29 48.13 18.96
CA MET A 88 24.50 46.98 18.09
C MET A 88 23.41 45.94 18.27
N MET A 89 23.08 45.55 19.51
CA MET A 89 22.02 44.57 19.77
C MET A 89 20.68 45.03 19.21
N ARG A 90 20.31 46.30 19.41
CA ARG A 90 19.06 46.86 18.87
C ARG A 90 19.03 46.88 17.34
N ARG A 91 20.19 46.95 16.67
CA ARG A 91 20.32 46.98 15.21
C ARG A 91 20.43 45.59 14.58
N PHE A 92 21.17 44.67 15.21
CA PHE A 92 21.49 43.34 14.69
C PHE A 92 20.48 42.27 15.11
N ASP A 93 19.99 42.27 16.35
CA ASP A 93 19.06 41.25 16.86
C ASP A 93 17.83 41.04 15.96
N PRO A 94 17.15 42.09 15.47
CA PRO A 94 15.93 41.88 14.68
C PRO A 94 16.19 41.07 13.41
N ALA A 95 17.32 41.32 12.74
CA ALA A 95 17.71 40.57 11.55
C ALA A 95 18.10 39.13 11.91
N MET A 96 18.82 38.94 13.02
CA MET A 96 19.23 37.61 13.46
C MET A 96 18.07 36.73 13.92
N ARG A 97 17.07 37.33 14.58
CA ARG A 97 15.81 36.64 14.91
C ARG A 97 15.07 36.16 13.66
N THR A 98 15.10 36.93 12.58
CA THR A 98 14.49 36.52 11.30
C THR A 98 15.20 35.30 10.72
N VAL A 99 16.54 35.29 10.72
CA VAL A 99 17.33 34.13 10.25
C VAL A 99 17.04 32.90 11.10
N LYS A 100 17.14 33.00 12.43
CA LYS A 100 16.88 31.89 13.36
C LYS A 100 15.44 31.38 13.30
N SER A 101 14.48 32.24 12.94
CA SER A 101 13.08 31.84 12.75
C SER A 101 12.88 31.11 11.42
N ALA A 102 13.49 31.59 10.34
CA ALA A 102 13.39 30.94 9.04
C ALA A 102 14.01 29.54 9.06
N ASP A 103 15.19 29.41 9.67
CA ASP A 103 15.92 28.15 9.82
C ASP A 103 15.08 27.08 10.55
N ARG A 104 14.55 27.43 11.73
CA ARG A 104 13.65 26.54 12.50
C ARG A 104 12.37 26.19 11.75
N MET A 105 11.79 27.15 11.02
CA MET A 105 10.55 26.91 10.27
C MET A 105 10.76 25.90 9.14
N ILE A 106 11.90 25.95 8.43
CA ILE A 106 12.23 24.96 7.39
C ILE A 106 12.32 23.55 8.01
N ASP A 107 13.06 23.42 9.11
CA ASP A 107 13.29 22.14 9.78
C ASP A 107 11.98 21.53 10.33
N ASP A 108 11.16 22.34 11.00
CA ASP A 108 9.85 21.93 11.51
C ASP A 108 8.92 21.49 10.39
N MET A 109 8.89 22.23 9.26
CA MET A 109 8.05 21.90 8.11
C MET A 109 8.53 20.63 7.40
N ALA A 110 9.83 20.45 7.22
CA ALA A 110 10.41 19.24 6.62
C ALA A 110 10.03 18.00 7.46
N THR A 111 10.19 18.09 8.79
CA THR A 111 9.81 17.03 9.73
C THR A 111 8.30 16.75 9.71
N ARG A 112 7.45 17.78 9.57
CA ARG A 112 6.00 17.62 9.42
C ARG A 112 5.64 16.93 8.10
N ALA A 113 6.27 17.32 6.99
CA ALA A 113 6.03 16.74 5.67
C ALA A 113 6.44 15.26 5.62
N GLN A 114 7.60 14.90 6.17
CA GLN A 114 8.07 13.51 6.26
C GLN A 114 7.09 12.62 7.06
N ARG A 115 6.69 13.07 8.26
CA ARG A 115 5.70 12.33 9.07
C ARG A 115 4.36 12.18 8.34
N ALA A 116 3.90 13.23 7.67
CA ALA A 116 2.67 13.16 6.88
C ALA A 116 2.80 12.11 5.74
N ALA A 117 3.96 12.04 5.08
CA ALA A 117 4.21 11.09 4.00
C ALA A 117 4.25 9.64 4.49
N GLU A 118 4.88 9.38 5.64
CA GLU A 118 4.90 8.06 6.27
C GLU A 118 3.48 7.59 6.64
N LEU A 119 2.66 8.47 7.22
CA LEU A 119 1.28 8.15 7.57
C LEU A 119 0.43 7.85 6.32
N LEU A 120 0.55 8.66 5.28
CA LEU A 120 -0.19 8.46 4.04
C LEU A 120 0.25 7.19 3.30
N ARG A 121 1.56 6.91 3.27
CA ARG A 121 2.10 5.65 2.74
C ARG A 121 1.53 4.44 3.48
N THR A 122 1.54 4.48 4.81
CA THR A 122 0.97 3.41 5.64
C THR A 122 -0.51 3.19 5.32
N ARG A 123 -1.27 4.29 5.13
CA ARG A 123 -2.68 4.20 4.75
C ARG A 123 -2.89 3.56 3.38
N VAL A 124 -2.13 3.96 2.37
CA VAL A 124 -2.18 3.35 1.02
C VAL A 124 -1.86 1.86 1.09
N ASP A 125 -0.85 1.47 1.86
CA ASP A 125 -0.47 0.06 2.00
C ASP A 125 -1.57 -0.77 2.70
N VAL A 126 -2.25 -0.22 3.70
CA VAL A 126 -3.40 -0.85 4.36
C VAL A 126 -4.60 -0.97 3.40
N GLU A 127 -4.91 0.07 2.64
CA GLU A 127 -6.00 0.05 1.65
C GLU A 127 -5.75 -1.00 0.55
N ARG A 128 -4.52 -1.07 0.01
CA ARG A 128 -4.11 -2.11 -0.95
C ARG A 128 -4.20 -3.51 -0.35
N SER A 129 -3.76 -3.69 0.90
CA SER A 129 -3.84 -4.98 1.60
C SER A 129 -5.30 -5.42 1.78
N ALA A 130 -6.18 -4.51 2.17
CA ALA A 130 -7.62 -4.79 2.28
C ALA A 130 -8.27 -5.13 0.93
N GLN A 131 -7.84 -4.47 -0.16
CA GLN A 131 -8.31 -4.78 -1.51
C GLN A 131 -7.85 -6.17 -1.97
N ASN A 132 -6.58 -6.51 -1.74
CA ASN A 132 -6.03 -7.83 -2.04
C ASN A 132 -6.74 -8.94 -1.25
N GLN A 133 -6.99 -8.72 0.03
CA GLN A 133 -7.74 -9.66 0.86
C GLN A 133 -9.14 -9.93 0.29
N LYS A 134 -9.87 -8.89 -0.11
CA LYS A 134 -11.19 -9.04 -0.76
C LYS A 134 -11.10 -9.77 -2.10
N LEU A 135 -10.03 -9.54 -2.87
CA LEU A 135 -9.82 -10.24 -4.13
C LEU A 135 -9.59 -11.74 -3.89
N LEU A 136 -8.75 -12.10 -2.91
CA LEU A 136 -8.51 -13.49 -2.52
C LEU A 136 -9.80 -14.18 -2.04
N GLU A 137 -10.58 -13.52 -1.18
CA GLU A 137 -11.90 -14.04 -0.75
C GLU A 137 -12.84 -14.28 -1.93
N SER A 138 -12.85 -13.38 -2.92
CA SER A 138 -13.63 -13.57 -4.15
C SER A 138 -13.11 -14.70 -5.04
N MET A 139 -11.79 -14.97 -5.01
CA MET A 139 -11.17 -16.08 -5.72
C MET A 139 -11.54 -17.41 -5.06
N ASP A 140 -11.43 -17.51 -3.73
CA ASP A 140 -11.82 -18.69 -2.97
C ASP A 140 -13.29 -19.04 -3.18
N ARG A 141 -14.16 -18.03 -3.16
CA ARG A 141 -15.59 -18.23 -3.44
C ARG A 141 -15.85 -18.74 -4.85
N ARG A 142 -15.12 -18.22 -5.85
CA ARG A 142 -15.22 -18.69 -7.23
C ARG A 142 -14.67 -20.11 -7.39
N ALA A 143 -13.57 -20.43 -6.71
CA ALA A 143 -13.00 -21.77 -6.71
C ALA A 143 -13.98 -22.79 -6.08
N ASP A 144 -14.62 -22.47 -4.96
CA ASP A 144 -15.63 -23.35 -4.34
C ASP A 144 -16.82 -23.59 -5.29
N LEU A 145 -17.31 -22.54 -5.95
CA LEU A 145 -18.37 -22.66 -6.95
C LEU A 145 -17.93 -23.52 -8.15
N GLN A 146 -16.70 -23.34 -8.64
CA GLN A 146 -16.15 -24.16 -9.72
C GLN A 146 -16.02 -25.63 -9.32
N LEU A 147 -15.59 -25.92 -8.09
CA LEU A 147 -15.53 -27.27 -7.56
C LEU A 147 -16.92 -27.90 -7.51
N ARG A 148 -17.94 -27.19 -7.01
CA ARG A 148 -19.34 -27.68 -6.99
C ARG A 148 -19.86 -27.95 -8.39
N LEU A 149 -19.64 -27.03 -9.33
CA LEU A 149 -20.04 -27.22 -10.73
C LEU A 149 -19.33 -28.43 -11.35
N GLN A 150 -18.03 -28.60 -11.09
CA GLN A 150 -17.29 -29.76 -11.54
C GLN A 150 -17.85 -31.05 -10.94
N GLU A 151 -18.17 -31.09 -9.65
CA GLU A 151 -18.81 -32.25 -9.02
C GLU A 151 -20.18 -32.59 -9.64
N THR A 152 -20.96 -31.58 -10.02
CA THR A 152 -22.23 -31.82 -10.73
C THR A 152 -22.03 -32.42 -12.11
N VAL A 153 -21.00 -31.96 -12.86
CA VAL A 153 -20.64 -32.50 -14.18
C VAL A 153 -20.07 -33.91 -14.05
N GLU A 154 -19.26 -34.17 -13.02
CA GLU A 154 -18.75 -35.51 -12.69
C GLU A 154 -19.92 -36.47 -12.47
N GLY A 155 -20.94 -36.08 -11.70
CA GLY A 155 -22.14 -36.88 -11.47
C GLY A 155 -22.90 -37.23 -12.77
N LEU A 156 -23.07 -36.25 -13.67
CA LEU A 156 -23.70 -36.47 -14.97
C LEU A 156 -22.86 -37.39 -15.88
N SER A 157 -21.53 -37.27 -15.81
CA SER A 157 -20.62 -38.11 -16.60
C SER A 157 -20.74 -39.59 -16.25
N VAL A 158 -20.99 -39.94 -14.99
CA VAL A 158 -21.21 -41.33 -14.57
C VAL A 158 -22.42 -41.92 -15.28
N VAL A 159 -23.51 -41.16 -15.42
CA VAL A 159 -24.71 -41.60 -16.15
C VAL A 159 -24.41 -41.83 -17.63
N ALA A 160 -23.76 -40.86 -18.28
CA ALA A 160 -23.41 -40.96 -19.70
C ALA A 160 -22.46 -42.13 -19.98
N ILE A 161 -21.36 -42.24 -19.23
CA ILE A 161 -20.37 -43.32 -19.39
C ILE A 161 -21.01 -44.67 -19.10
N SER A 162 -21.84 -44.79 -18.06
CA SER A 162 -22.53 -46.05 -17.74
C SER A 162 -23.46 -46.50 -18.86
N TYR A 163 -24.22 -45.58 -19.47
CA TYR A 163 -25.07 -45.90 -20.61
C TYR A 163 -24.26 -46.46 -21.79
N TYR A 164 -23.18 -45.79 -22.17
CA TYR A 164 -22.31 -46.25 -23.26
C TYR A 164 -21.61 -47.58 -22.91
N ALA A 165 -21.14 -47.74 -21.68
CA ALA A 165 -20.49 -48.97 -21.22
C ALA A 165 -21.45 -50.17 -21.22
N VAL A 166 -22.68 -49.99 -20.73
CA VAL A 166 -23.73 -51.03 -20.78
C VAL A 166 -24.07 -51.38 -22.22
N SER A 167 -24.21 -50.39 -23.10
CA SER A 167 -24.48 -50.63 -24.53
C SER A 167 -23.37 -51.45 -25.19
N LEU A 168 -22.11 -51.05 -24.98
CA LEU A 168 -20.94 -51.72 -25.56
C LEU A 168 -20.76 -53.15 -25.02
N LEU A 169 -20.85 -53.34 -23.70
CA LEU A 169 -20.79 -54.67 -23.09
C LEU A 169 -21.99 -55.53 -23.47
N GLY A 170 -23.16 -54.91 -23.70
CA GLY A 170 -24.34 -55.59 -24.22
C GLY A 170 -24.07 -56.32 -25.53
N TYR A 171 -23.35 -55.70 -26.47
CA TYR A 171 -22.95 -56.35 -27.73
C TYR A 171 -22.03 -57.55 -27.52
N VAL A 172 -21.23 -57.55 -26.45
CA VAL A 172 -20.33 -58.67 -26.10
C VAL A 172 -21.08 -59.78 -25.37
N VAL A 173 -22.02 -59.43 -24.49
CA VAL A 173 -22.77 -60.37 -23.65
C VAL A 173 -23.89 -61.06 -24.44
N GLU A 174 -24.53 -60.38 -25.40
CA GLU A 174 -25.59 -60.95 -26.25
C GLU A 174 -25.24 -62.32 -26.90
N PRO A 175 -24.11 -62.47 -27.62
CA PRO A 175 -23.74 -63.76 -28.22
C PRO A 175 -23.41 -64.84 -27.17
N LEU A 176 -22.89 -64.45 -26.00
CA LEU A 176 -22.68 -65.37 -24.88
C LEU A 176 -24.02 -65.85 -24.28
N ALA A 177 -24.96 -64.94 -24.05
CA ALA A 177 -26.27 -65.25 -23.50
C ALA A 177 -27.05 -66.20 -24.42
N TYR A 178 -26.96 -66.00 -25.74
CA TYR A 178 -27.54 -66.91 -26.73
C TYR A 178 -26.96 -68.34 -26.62
N LYS A 179 -25.65 -68.48 -26.39
CA LYS A 179 -24.98 -69.77 -26.21
C LYS A 179 -25.39 -70.51 -24.93
N PHE A 180 -25.78 -69.78 -23.89
CA PHE A 180 -26.19 -70.34 -22.59
C PHE A 180 -27.73 -70.38 -22.39
N HIS A 181 -28.51 -70.16 -23.46
CA HIS A 181 -29.99 -70.12 -23.41
C HIS A 181 -30.58 -69.14 -22.38
N LEU A 182 -29.85 -68.06 -22.05
CA LEU A 182 -30.30 -67.01 -21.14
C LEU A 182 -31.18 -66.00 -21.89
N ASP A 183 -32.24 -65.54 -21.22
CA ASP A 183 -33.08 -64.47 -21.75
C ASP A 183 -32.26 -63.18 -21.91
N LYS A 184 -32.20 -62.67 -23.15
CA LYS A 184 -31.44 -61.48 -23.55
C LYS A 184 -31.81 -60.25 -22.71
N THR A 185 -33.07 -60.12 -22.33
CA THR A 185 -33.61 -58.99 -21.55
C THR A 185 -33.08 -59.05 -20.13
N TRP A 186 -33.15 -60.22 -19.50
CA TRP A 186 -32.67 -60.43 -18.13
C TRP A 186 -31.14 -60.32 -18.04
N ALA A 187 -30.41 -60.83 -19.03
CA ALA A 187 -28.95 -60.72 -19.09
C ALA A 187 -28.49 -59.24 -19.18
N LYS A 188 -29.16 -58.43 -20.00
CA LYS A 188 -28.88 -56.97 -20.07
C LYS A 188 -29.28 -56.24 -18.81
N ALA A 189 -30.44 -56.54 -18.22
CA ALA A 189 -30.88 -55.93 -16.97
C ALA A 189 -29.89 -56.21 -15.82
N ALA A 190 -29.41 -57.46 -15.73
CA ALA A 190 -28.40 -57.87 -14.74
C ALA A 190 -27.04 -57.19 -14.94
N LEU A 191 -26.71 -56.77 -16.17
CA LEU A 191 -25.46 -56.08 -16.51
C LEU A 191 -25.43 -54.61 -16.08
N VAL A 192 -26.59 -53.94 -15.99
CA VAL A 192 -26.67 -52.51 -15.67
C VAL A 192 -26.06 -52.20 -14.30
N LEU A 193 -26.50 -52.91 -13.26
CA LEU A 193 -26.05 -52.69 -11.88
C LEU A 193 -24.53 -52.82 -11.68
N PRO A 194 -23.86 -53.92 -12.12
CA PRO A 194 -22.41 -54.05 -11.95
C PRO A 194 -21.64 -53.02 -12.78
N VAL A 195 -22.08 -52.67 -13.99
CA VAL A 195 -21.40 -51.67 -14.82
C VAL A 195 -21.47 -50.28 -14.18
N VAL A 196 -22.65 -49.84 -13.74
CA VAL A 196 -22.82 -48.55 -13.05
C VAL A 196 -21.95 -48.50 -11.78
N LEU A 197 -21.92 -49.59 -10.99
CA LEU A 197 -21.11 -49.67 -9.79
C LEU A 197 -19.62 -49.55 -10.10
N VAL A 198 -19.12 -50.26 -11.12
CA VAL A 198 -17.71 -50.21 -11.54
C VAL A 198 -17.34 -48.80 -12.02
N VAL A 199 -18.15 -48.19 -12.88
CA VAL A 199 -17.91 -46.83 -13.37
C VAL A 199 -17.86 -45.83 -12.21
N TRP A 200 -18.81 -45.92 -11.28
CA TRP A 200 -18.85 -45.06 -10.09
C TRP A 200 -17.64 -45.25 -9.18
N LEU A 201 -17.25 -46.51 -8.89
CA LEU A 201 -16.06 -46.80 -8.07
C LEU A 201 -14.77 -46.29 -8.73
N THR A 202 -14.66 -46.44 -10.06
CA THR A 202 -13.49 -45.99 -10.82
C THR A 202 -13.38 -44.46 -10.78
N GLY A 203 -14.48 -43.74 -11.03
CA GLY A 203 -14.52 -42.28 -10.91
C GLY A 203 -14.15 -41.80 -9.51
N ARG A 204 -14.71 -42.43 -8.47
CA ARG A 204 -14.39 -42.12 -7.07
C ARG A 204 -12.91 -42.39 -6.74
N ALA A 205 -12.33 -43.47 -7.25
CA ALA A 205 -10.93 -43.82 -7.03
C ALA A 205 -9.97 -42.82 -7.69
N VAL A 206 -10.27 -42.37 -8.91
CA VAL A 206 -9.47 -41.35 -9.63
C VAL A 206 -9.49 -40.02 -8.88
N LYS A 207 -10.67 -39.57 -8.45
CA LYS A 207 -10.82 -38.34 -7.64
C LYS A 207 -9.98 -38.39 -6.36
N LYS A 208 -10.01 -39.52 -5.64
CA LYS A 208 -9.24 -39.71 -4.40
C LYS A 208 -7.72 -39.62 -4.64
N ARG A 209 -7.22 -40.03 -5.80
CA ARG A 209 -5.79 -39.94 -6.15
C ARG A 209 -5.34 -38.53 -6.54
N LEU A 210 -6.20 -37.73 -7.16
CA LEU A 210 -5.87 -36.38 -7.62
C LEU A 210 -5.93 -35.33 -6.50
N ILE A 211 -6.82 -35.50 -5.51
CA ILE A 211 -7.01 -34.53 -4.40
C ILE A 211 -5.97 -34.73 -3.27
N HIS A 212 -5.18 -35.80 -3.27
CA HIS A 212 -4.19 -36.13 -2.23
C HIS A 212 -2.72 -35.85 -2.63
N LYS A 213 -2.48 -34.96 -3.58
CA LYS A 213 -1.16 -34.41 -3.91
C LYS A 213 -1.17 -32.90 -3.76
#